data_AF-A0A519YR87-F1
#
_entry.id   AF-A0A519YR87-F1
#
_cell.length_a   1.000
_cell.length_b   1.000
_cell.length_c   1.000
_cell.angle_alpha   90.00
_cell.angle_beta   90.00
_cell.angle_gamma   90.00
#
_symmetry.space_group_name_H-M   'P 1'
#
loop_
_entity.id
_entity.type
_entity.pdbx_description
1 polymer ?
#
loop_
_entity_poly.entity_id
_entity_poly.type
_entity_poly.pdbx_seq_one_letter_code
_entity_poly.pdbx_strand_id
1 'polypeptide(L)'
;TLPTFYGVTIGVRYSGIGGTRYSLLSGTNNNGDFVATNDLAYIFDRNNTGVPQNVRTGLQTILDNPEASQSLKDYITKYSGQIAQRNGGINDFFGIVDIRVAKKIKIYKSQTLEFSGDIFNFANLLNKKWGVNESLGSQSLYALNGKAEVKATATTPLIPAVPNYDASTQSFNYRVNNAGIVVPSGNPYQFQFGLRYGF
;
A
#
# COMPACT_ATOMS: atom_id res chain seq x y z
N THR A 1 -22.90 10.06 22.10
CA THR A 1 -22.69 11.40 22.68
C THR A 1 -22.68 11.27 24.19
N LEU A 2 -21.66 11.80 24.87
CA LEU A 2 -21.66 11.86 26.33
C LEU A 2 -22.77 12.81 26.82
N PRO A 3 -23.34 12.60 28.02
CA PRO A 3 -24.29 13.54 28.61
C PRO A 3 -23.68 14.94 28.74
N THR A 4 -24.49 15.98 28.54
CA THR A 4 -24.02 17.36 28.55
C THR A 4 -23.64 17.79 29.96
N PHE A 5 -22.34 17.94 30.21
CA PHE A 5 -21.86 18.53 31.46
C PHE A 5 -21.79 20.05 31.29
N TYR A 6 -22.65 20.79 31.98
CA TYR A 6 -22.78 22.26 31.86
C TYR A 6 -22.91 22.77 30.42
N GLY A 7 -23.65 22.05 29.55
CA GLY A 7 -23.82 22.45 28.14
C GLY A 7 -22.60 22.21 27.25
N VAL A 8 -21.57 21.51 27.73
CA VAL A 8 -20.47 20.97 26.91
C VAL A 8 -20.85 19.58 26.41
N THR A 9 -20.65 19.34 25.13
CA THR A 9 -20.78 18.02 24.49
C THR A 9 -19.44 17.64 23.88
N ILE A 10 -18.97 16.43 24.19
CA ILE A 10 -17.79 15.83 23.56
C ILE A 10 -18.25 14.62 22.75
N GLY A 11 -17.79 14.55 21.50
CA GLY A 11 -17.99 13.44 20.59
C GLY A 11 -16.65 12.88 20.12
N VAL A 12 -16.55 11.55 20.09
CA VAL A 12 -15.43 10.84 19.47
C VAL A 12 -15.99 9.97 18.37
N ARG A 13 -15.38 10.01 17.18
CA ARG A 13 -15.68 9.09 16.09
C ARG A 13 -14.43 8.32 15.74
N TYR A 14 -14.55 7.00 15.67
CA TYR A 14 -13.54 6.15 15.07
C TYR A 14 -14.04 5.62 13.73
N SER A 15 -13.21 5.67 12.71
CA SER A 15 -13.47 5.05 11.41
C SER A 15 -12.23 4.30 10.98
N GLY A 16 -12.37 3.05 10.56
CA GLY A 16 -11.23 2.29 10.09
C GLY A 16 -11.61 1.19 9.12
N ILE A 17 -10.59 0.70 8.43
CA ILE A 17 -10.62 -0.36 7.45
C ILE A 17 -9.41 -1.25 7.70
N GLY A 18 -9.61 -2.57 7.63
CA GLY A 18 -8.52 -3.52 7.84
C GLY A 18 -8.75 -4.80 7.06
N GLY A 19 -7.67 -5.55 6.87
CA GLY A 19 -7.73 -6.84 6.19
C GLY A 19 -8.05 -6.75 4.70
N THR A 20 -7.88 -5.57 4.09
CA THR A 20 -7.98 -5.45 2.63
C THR A 20 -6.95 -6.36 1.99
N ARG A 21 -7.35 -7.02 0.90
CA ARG A 21 -6.53 -8.04 0.26
C ARG A 21 -5.84 -7.51 -0.98
N TYR A 22 -4.66 -8.05 -1.27
CA TYR A 22 -3.95 -7.76 -2.51
C TYR A 22 -3.33 -9.03 -3.09
N SER A 23 -2.99 -8.97 -4.38
CA SER A 23 -2.37 -10.08 -5.11
C SER A 23 -0.96 -9.73 -5.55
N LEU A 24 -0.12 -10.76 -5.71
CA LEU A 24 1.17 -10.63 -6.40
C LEU A 24 1.02 -11.06 -7.85
N LEU A 25 1.31 -10.12 -8.74
CA LEU A 25 1.17 -10.26 -10.18
C LEU A 25 2.51 -10.50 -10.84
N SER A 26 2.52 -11.23 -11.95
CA SER A 26 3.75 -11.51 -12.71
C SER A 26 4.33 -10.24 -13.37
N GLY A 27 3.51 -9.20 -13.56
CA GLY A 27 3.88 -7.97 -14.25
C GLY A 27 4.13 -8.14 -15.74
N THR A 28 3.59 -9.21 -16.32
CA THR A 28 3.59 -9.48 -17.75
C THR A 28 2.29 -10.19 -18.14
N ASN A 29 2.05 -10.32 -19.45
CA ASN A 29 0.93 -11.09 -20.00
C ASN A 29 1.43 -12.51 -20.28
N ASN A 30 1.38 -13.36 -19.27
CA ASN A 30 1.81 -14.75 -19.33
C ASN A 30 0.84 -15.62 -20.13
N ASN A 31 -0.45 -15.31 -20.09
CA ASN A 31 -1.51 -16.17 -20.65
C ASN A 31 -1.87 -15.80 -22.11
N GLY A 32 -1.38 -14.68 -22.64
CA GLY A 32 -1.60 -14.25 -24.02
C GLY A 32 -2.92 -13.49 -24.27
N ASP A 33 -3.65 -13.09 -23.23
CA ASP A 33 -4.97 -12.42 -23.33
C ASP A 33 -4.91 -10.89 -23.54
N PHE A 34 -3.69 -10.35 -23.64
CA PHE A 34 -3.36 -8.92 -23.79
C PHE A 34 -3.59 -8.07 -22.53
N VAL A 35 -3.72 -8.70 -21.35
CA VAL A 35 -3.87 -8.04 -20.05
C VAL A 35 -2.69 -8.37 -19.14
N ALA A 36 -1.70 -7.47 -19.08
CA ALA A 36 -0.51 -7.67 -18.23
C ALA A 36 -0.72 -7.39 -16.71
N THR A 37 -1.96 -7.14 -16.30
CA THR A 37 -2.31 -6.65 -14.95
C THR A 37 -3.19 -7.62 -14.15
N ASN A 38 -3.49 -8.82 -14.68
CA ASN A 38 -4.32 -9.82 -14.00
C ASN A 38 -3.55 -11.10 -13.66
N ASP A 39 -2.46 -11.42 -14.36
CA ASP A 39 -1.72 -12.67 -14.21
C ASP A 39 -0.99 -12.75 -12.86
N LEU A 40 -1.24 -13.85 -12.15
CA LEU A 40 -0.62 -14.13 -10.85
C LEU A 40 0.85 -14.52 -11.04
N ALA A 41 1.71 -14.05 -10.15
CA ALA A 41 3.12 -14.41 -10.17
C ALA A 41 3.31 -15.88 -9.77
N TYR A 42 4.20 -16.59 -10.47
CA TYR A 42 4.89 -17.73 -9.88
C TYR A 42 5.98 -17.19 -8.94
N ILE A 43 5.87 -17.43 -7.63
CA ILE A 43 6.88 -16.94 -6.70
C ILE A 43 8.05 -17.92 -6.72
N PHE A 44 9.16 -17.53 -7.31
CA PHE A 44 10.32 -18.42 -7.42
C PHE A 44 10.89 -18.77 -6.05
N ASP A 45 11.36 -20.01 -5.90
CA ASP A 45 12.14 -20.38 -4.72
C ASP A 45 13.54 -19.77 -4.80
N ARG A 46 13.81 -18.81 -3.92
CA ARG A 46 15.09 -18.09 -3.87
C ARG A 46 16.26 -18.99 -3.46
N ASN A 47 16.00 -20.16 -2.89
CA ASN A 47 17.04 -21.13 -2.50
C ASN A 47 17.34 -22.13 -3.62
N ASN A 48 16.50 -22.21 -4.65
CA ASN A 48 16.70 -23.12 -5.77
C ASN A 48 17.74 -22.55 -6.74
N THR A 49 18.88 -23.23 -6.88
CA THR A 49 19.98 -22.81 -7.77
C THR A 49 19.61 -22.77 -9.26
N GLY A 50 18.54 -23.46 -9.66
CA GLY A 50 17.98 -23.39 -11.01
C GLY A 50 17.22 -22.09 -11.31
N VAL A 51 16.91 -21.28 -10.29
CA VAL A 51 16.32 -19.94 -10.48
C VAL A 51 17.43 -18.93 -10.81
N PRO A 52 17.23 -18.06 -11.83
CA PRO A 52 18.20 -17.03 -12.19
C PRO A 52 18.65 -16.20 -11.00
N GLN A 53 19.96 -15.96 -10.90
CA GLN A 53 20.58 -15.26 -9.76
C GLN A 53 19.95 -13.89 -9.50
N ASN A 54 19.63 -13.12 -10.54
CA ASN A 54 19.00 -11.81 -10.40
C ASN A 54 17.61 -11.88 -9.76
N VAL A 55 16.86 -12.96 -10.02
CA VAL A 55 15.54 -13.18 -9.40
C VAL A 55 15.71 -13.57 -7.95
N ARG A 56 16.62 -14.50 -7.64
CA ARG A 56 16.92 -14.90 -6.25
C ARG A 56 17.37 -13.72 -5.41
N THR A 57 18.35 -12.96 -5.91
CA THR A 57 18.84 -11.74 -5.25
C THR A 57 17.72 -10.72 -5.09
N GLY A 58 16.91 -10.46 -6.13
CA GLY A 58 15.84 -9.48 -6.05
C GLY A 58 14.75 -9.83 -5.02
N LEU A 59 14.37 -11.11 -4.93
CA LEU A 59 13.42 -11.58 -3.90
C LEU A 59 14.03 -11.45 -2.50
N GLN A 60 15.31 -11.80 -2.34
CA GLN A 60 16.02 -11.62 -1.07
C GLN A 60 16.09 -10.14 -0.66
N THR A 61 16.35 -9.23 -1.61
CA THR A 61 16.34 -7.78 -1.36
C THR A 61 14.99 -7.30 -0.83
N ILE A 62 13.86 -7.81 -1.33
CA ILE A 62 12.53 -7.47 -0.79
C ILE A 62 12.39 -7.97 0.66
N LEU A 63 12.81 -9.20 0.93
CA LEU A 63 12.69 -9.80 2.27
C LEU A 63 13.56 -9.06 3.30
N ASP A 64 14.74 -8.61 2.89
CA ASP A 64 15.67 -7.88 3.74
C ASP A 64 15.32 -6.39 3.88
N ASN A 65 14.50 -5.84 2.98
CA ASN A 65 14.13 -4.42 3.01
C ASN A 65 13.26 -4.11 4.25
N PRO A 66 13.72 -3.28 5.20
CA PRO A 66 12.92 -2.91 6.37
C PRO A 66 11.68 -2.08 6.05
N GLU A 67 11.64 -1.42 4.88
CA GLU A 67 10.50 -0.60 4.43
C GLU A 67 9.43 -1.42 3.68
N ALA A 68 9.73 -2.67 3.31
CA ALA A 68 8.75 -3.56 2.70
C ALA A 68 7.80 -4.09 3.77
N SER A 69 6.49 -4.09 3.49
CA SER A 69 5.49 -4.55 4.46
C SER A 69 5.70 -6.02 4.87
N GLN A 70 5.47 -6.33 6.14
CA GLN A 70 5.61 -7.71 6.63
C GLN A 70 4.64 -8.65 5.92
N SER A 71 3.40 -8.21 5.65
CA SER A 71 2.44 -8.98 4.85
C SER A 71 3.02 -9.38 3.48
N LEU A 72 3.79 -8.51 2.81
CA LEU A 72 4.41 -8.88 1.53
C LEU A 72 5.44 -10.00 1.73
N LYS A 73 6.29 -9.87 2.75
CA LYS A 73 7.34 -10.84 3.05
C LYS A 73 6.74 -12.21 3.38
N ASP A 74 5.68 -12.24 4.18
CA ASP A 74 4.95 -13.44 4.53
C ASP A 74 4.31 -14.07 3.28
N TYR A 75 3.72 -13.26 2.41
CA TYR A 75 3.10 -13.71 1.18
C TYR A 75 4.13 -14.28 0.19
N ILE A 76 5.28 -13.65 0.00
CA ILE A 76 6.39 -14.18 -0.81
C ILE A 76 6.90 -15.50 -0.23
N THR A 77 7.11 -15.55 1.09
CA THR A 77 7.66 -16.74 1.75
C THR A 77 6.69 -17.91 1.70
N LYS A 78 5.40 -17.67 1.94
CA LYS A 78 4.35 -18.71 1.97
C LYS A 78 4.10 -19.35 0.61
N TYR A 79 4.22 -18.60 -0.49
CA TYR A 79 3.98 -19.12 -1.84
C TYR A 79 5.26 -19.36 -2.64
N SER A 80 6.42 -19.41 -1.96
CA SER A 80 7.69 -19.76 -2.60
C SER A 80 7.60 -21.15 -3.25
N GLY A 81 7.97 -21.22 -4.53
CA GLY A 81 7.88 -22.43 -5.36
C GLY A 81 6.50 -22.70 -5.98
N GLN A 82 5.53 -21.78 -5.85
CA GLN A 82 4.17 -21.96 -6.37
C GLN A 82 3.56 -20.65 -6.91
N ILE A 83 2.40 -20.78 -7.57
CA ILE A 83 1.62 -19.63 -8.03
C ILE A 83 1.06 -18.89 -6.82
N ALA A 84 1.20 -17.56 -6.81
CA ALA A 84 0.64 -16.70 -5.79
C ALA A 84 -0.89 -16.83 -5.76
N GLN A 85 -1.48 -16.99 -4.57
CA GLN A 85 -2.94 -17.05 -4.46
C GLN A 85 -3.56 -15.67 -4.64
N ARG A 86 -4.57 -15.51 -5.51
CA ARG A 86 -5.30 -14.23 -5.62
C ARG A 86 -5.81 -13.77 -4.24
N ASN A 87 -5.62 -12.49 -3.93
CA ASN A 87 -5.99 -11.89 -2.65
C ASN A 87 -5.32 -12.57 -1.43
N GLY A 88 -4.13 -13.14 -1.65
CA GLY A 88 -3.35 -13.83 -0.62
C GLY A 88 -2.68 -12.90 0.38
N GLY A 89 -2.31 -11.68 -0.04
CA GLY A 89 -1.76 -10.64 0.84
C GLY A 89 -2.84 -9.97 1.68
N ILE A 90 -2.50 -9.56 2.90
CA ILE A 90 -3.45 -9.00 3.87
C ILE A 90 -2.86 -7.71 4.43
N ASN A 91 -3.50 -6.57 4.15
CA ASN A 91 -3.10 -5.32 4.76
C ASN A 91 -3.52 -5.26 6.23
N ASP A 92 -2.70 -4.55 7.00
CA ASP A 92 -2.98 -4.25 8.40
C ASP A 92 -4.20 -3.33 8.55
N PHE A 93 -4.65 -3.20 9.79
CA PHE A 93 -5.74 -2.32 10.13
C PHE A 93 -5.27 -0.85 10.13
N PHE A 94 -6.01 0.02 9.46
CA PHE A 94 -5.86 1.46 9.52
C PHE A 94 -7.14 2.12 10.02
N GLY A 95 -7.02 3.15 10.86
CA GLY A 95 -8.16 3.94 11.29
C GLY A 95 -7.80 5.37 11.66
N ILE A 96 -8.81 6.23 11.64
CA ILE A 96 -8.77 7.63 12.06
C ILE A 96 -9.67 7.83 13.27
N VAL A 97 -9.25 8.74 14.14
CA VAL A 97 -10.02 9.19 15.30
C VAL A 97 -10.31 10.66 15.10
N ASP A 98 -11.58 11.04 15.13
CA ASP A 98 -12.02 12.43 15.09
C ASP A 98 -12.62 12.83 16.43
N ILE A 99 -12.36 14.07 16.84
CA ILE A 99 -12.86 14.63 18.08
C ILE A 99 -13.71 15.86 17.76
N ARG A 100 -14.89 15.93 18.38
CA ARG A 100 -15.77 17.10 18.36
C ARG A 100 -15.97 17.60 19.77
N VAL A 101 -15.85 18.91 19.96
CA VAL A 101 -16.23 19.61 21.19
C VAL A 101 -17.22 20.71 20.85
N ALA A 102 -18.34 20.77 21.56
CA ALA A 102 -19.33 21.82 21.40
C ALA A 102 -19.74 22.39 22.76
N LYS A 103 -19.93 23.70 22.84
CA LYS A 103 -20.44 24.40 24.01
C LYS A 103 -21.69 25.18 23.61
N LYS A 104 -22.80 24.84 24.25
CA LYS A 104 -24.06 25.57 24.14
C LYS A 104 -24.23 26.52 25.32
N ILE A 105 -24.55 27.77 25.02
CA ILE A 105 -24.79 28.85 25.98
C ILE A 105 -26.20 29.39 25.76
N LYS A 106 -26.96 29.54 26.84
CA LYS A 106 -28.29 30.16 26.82
C LYS A 106 -28.11 31.67 26.91
N ILE A 107 -28.66 32.41 25.96
CA ILE A 107 -28.48 33.87 25.88
C ILE A 107 -29.76 34.62 26.29
N TYR A 108 -30.93 34.20 25.82
CA TYR A 108 -32.20 34.86 26.18
C TYR A 108 -33.39 33.91 26.05
N LYS A 109 -34.22 33.76 27.10
CA LYS A 109 -35.36 32.81 27.11
C LYS A 109 -34.95 31.45 26.55
N SER A 110 -35.57 30.93 25.49
CA SER A 110 -35.21 29.66 24.85
C SER A 110 -34.00 29.76 23.90
N GLN A 111 -33.54 30.97 23.58
CA GLN A 111 -32.50 31.21 22.60
C GLN A 111 -31.13 30.75 23.09
N THR A 112 -30.39 30.09 22.20
CA THR A 112 -29.07 29.52 22.49
C THR A 112 -28.06 29.86 21.41
N LEU A 113 -26.80 30.02 21.83
CA LEU A 113 -25.63 30.13 20.96
C LEU A 113 -24.72 28.93 21.22
N GLU A 114 -24.36 28.20 20.18
CA GLU A 114 -23.48 27.04 20.26
C GLU A 114 -22.22 27.26 19.44
N PHE A 115 -21.08 27.13 20.10
CA PHE A 115 -19.76 27.12 19.48
C PHE A 115 -19.30 25.66 19.39
N SER A 116 -18.75 25.27 18.24
CA SER A 116 -18.18 23.94 18.07
C SER A 116 -16.81 23.99 17.42
N GLY A 117 -15.94 23.05 17.80
CA GLY A 117 -14.69 22.74 17.14
C GLY A 117 -14.60 21.23 16.85
N ASP A 118 -14.17 20.89 15.65
CA ASP A 118 -13.89 19.54 15.21
C ASP A 118 -12.39 19.43 14.89
N ILE A 119 -11.78 18.34 15.33
CA ILE A 119 -10.43 17.93 14.98
C ILE A 119 -10.54 16.59 14.26
N PHE A 120 -10.38 16.63 12.94
CA PHE A 120 -10.32 15.43 12.12
C PHE A 120 -8.93 14.83 12.19
N ASN A 121 -8.85 13.50 12.20
CA ASN A 121 -7.62 12.74 12.31
C ASN A 121 -6.74 13.18 13.51
N PHE A 122 -7.35 13.27 14.68
CA PHE A 122 -6.72 13.68 15.94
C PHE A 122 -5.49 12.82 16.30
N ALA A 123 -5.51 11.52 15.98
CA ALA A 123 -4.34 10.67 16.18
C ALA A 123 -3.12 11.15 15.37
N ASN A 124 -3.35 11.63 14.13
CA ASN A 124 -2.29 12.19 13.28
C ASN A 124 -1.72 13.49 13.84
N LEU A 125 -2.54 14.32 14.49
CA LEU A 125 -2.09 15.53 15.20
C LEU A 125 -1.09 15.20 16.31
N LEU A 126 -1.29 14.08 17.01
CA LEU A 126 -0.38 13.61 18.06
C LEU A 126 0.88 12.95 17.48
N ASN A 127 0.73 12.18 16.42
CA ASN A 127 1.84 11.53 15.73
C ASN A 127 1.54 11.43 14.23
N LYS A 128 2.41 12.04 13.41
CA LYS A 128 2.27 12.06 11.94
C LYS A 128 2.17 10.69 11.26
N LYS A 129 2.57 9.61 11.93
CA LYS A 129 2.44 8.23 11.43
C LYS A 129 1.08 7.59 11.76
N TRP A 130 0.34 8.13 12.71
CA TRP A 130 -0.98 7.62 13.08
C TRP A 130 -2.05 8.21 12.18
N GLY A 131 -3.10 7.44 11.93
CA GLY A 131 -4.18 7.89 11.06
C GLY A 131 -3.72 8.11 9.61
N VAL A 132 -2.73 7.33 9.16
CA VAL A 132 -2.31 7.27 7.75
C VAL A 132 -2.58 5.88 7.20
N ASN A 133 -3.10 5.81 5.98
CA ASN A 133 -3.37 4.53 5.32
C ASN A 133 -2.10 4.01 4.65
N GLU A 134 -1.66 2.84 5.10
CA GLU A 134 -0.46 2.13 4.66
C GLU A 134 -0.78 0.84 3.88
N SER A 135 -2.00 0.72 3.35
CA SER A 135 -2.45 -0.46 2.61
C SER A 135 -1.79 -0.56 1.23
N LEU A 136 -1.38 -1.78 0.86
CA LEU A 136 -0.95 -2.13 -0.49
C LEU A 136 -2.14 -2.47 -1.39
N GLY A 137 -2.11 -1.97 -2.62
CA GLY A 137 -2.86 -2.56 -3.74
C GLY A 137 -2.14 -3.79 -4.30
N SER A 138 -2.73 -4.46 -5.30
CA SER A 138 -2.04 -5.53 -6.04
C SER A 138 -0.70 -5.04 -6.58
N GLN A 139 0.34 -5.85 -6.41
CA GLN A 139 1.72 -5.50 -6.73
C GLN A 139 2.23 -6.37 -7.88
N SER A 140 2.87 -5.78 -8.88
CA SER A 140 3.65 -6.54 -9.86
C SER A 140 4.99 -6.94 -9.24
N LEU A 141 5.13 -8.21 -8.86
CA LEU A 141 6.34 -8.74 -8.24
C LEU A 141 7.54 -8.72 -9.19
N TYR A 142 7.29 -8.98 -10.48
CA TYR A 142 8.31 -8.97 -11.51
C TYR A 142 8.01 -7.97 -12.63
N ALA A 143 9.02 -7.75 -13.45
CA ALA A 143 8.92 -7.14 -14.76
C ALA A 143 9.80 -7.92 -15.74
N LEU A 144 9.59 -7.73 -17.04
CA LEU A 144 10.48 -8.26 -18.06
C LEU A 144 11.85 -7.55 -17.99
N ASN A 145 12.91 -8.32 -18.24
CA ASN A 145 14.31 -7.91 -18.14
C ASN A 145 15.04 -7.92 -19.49
N GLY A 146 14.29 -7.83 -20.60
CA GLY A 146 14.89 -7.71 -21.92
C GLY A 146 15.69 -6.43 -22.07
N LYS A 147 16.76 -6.52 -22.86
CA LYS A 147 17.68 -5.41 -23.14
C LYS A 147 17.86 -5.30 -24.65
N ALA A 148 17.77 -4.08 -25.16
CA ALA A 148 18.13 -3.81 -26.54
C ALA A 148 19.63 -4.05 -26.74
N GLU A 149 20.00 -4.41 -27.96
CA GLU A 149 21.41 -4.47 -28.36
C GLU A 149 22.07 -3.10 -28.20
N VAL A 150 23.28 -3.08 -27.67
CA VAL A 150 24.14 -1.89 -27.66
C VAL A 150 25.26 -2.11 -28.65
N LYS A 151 25.22 -1.37 -29.77
CA LYS A 151 26.24 -1.45 -30.82
C LYS A 151 27.62 -1.12 -30.25
N ALA A 152 28.64 -1.79 -30.78
CA ALA A 152 30.03 -1.49 -30.44
C ALA A 152 30.38 -0.03 -30.80
N THR A 153 31.18 0.61 -29.95
CA THR A 153 31.83 1.89 -30.23
C THR A 153 33.35 1.72 -30.14
N ALA A 154 34.11 2.78 -30.39
CA ALA A 154 35.57 2.73 -30.30
C ALA A 154 36.08 2.34 -28.89
N THR A 155 35.28 2.55 -27.84
CA THR A 155 35.68 2.29 -26.44
C THR A 155 34.77 1.30 -25.71
N THR A 156 33.67 0.84 -26.33
CA THR A 156 32.74 -0.11 -25.72
C THR A 156 32.47 -1.31 -26.63
N PRO A 157 32.65 -2.56 -26.15
CA PRO A 157 32.33 -3.74 -26.94
C PRO A 157 30.83 -3.85 -27.20
N LEU A 158 30.46 -4.65 -28.21
CA LEU A 158 29.06 -5.02 -28.50
C LEU A 158 28.44 -5.69 -27.27
N ILE A 159 27.24 -5.24 -26.86
CA ILE A 159 26.41 -5.93 -25.87
C ILE A 159 25.21 -6.52 -26.62
N PRO A 160 25.11 -7.86 -26.73
CA PRO A 160 24.00 -8.50 -27.41
C PRO A 160 22.65 -8.17 -26.77
N ALA A 161 21.59 -8.17 -27.59
CA ALA A 161 20.23 -8.07 -27.07
C ALA A 161 19.90 -9.26 -26.15
N VAL A 162 19.13 -8.99 -25.10
CA VAL A 162 18.51 -10.02 -24.25
C VAL A 162 17.01 -9.99 -24.54
N PRO A 163 16.41 -11.06 -25.09
CA PRO A 163 14.98 -11.06 -25.37
C PRO A 163 14.17 -11.12 -24.06
N ASN A 164 12.92 -10.66 -24.10
CA ASN A 164 12.00 -10.80 -22.95
C ASN A 164 11.58 -12.27 -22.70
N TYR A 165 11.54 -13.07 -23.76
CA TYR A 165 11.23 -14.50 -23.71
C TYR A 165 12.39 -15.26 -24.35
N ASP A 166 12.94 -16.20 -23.62
CA ASP A 166 13.95 -17.13 -24.12
C ASP A 166 13.25 -18.34 -24.73
N ALA A 167 13.33 -18.47 -26.06
CA ALA A 167 12.69 -19.55 -26.80
C ALA A 167 13.39 -20.91 -26.58
N SER A 168 14.65 -20.93 -26.16
CA SER A 168 15.41 -22.15 -25.92
C SER A 168 15.00 -22.82 -24.61
N THR A 169 14.80 -22.02 -23.56
CA THR A 169 14.36 -22.48 -22.23
C THR A 169 12.85 -22.34 -22.04
N GLN A 170 12.14 -21.81 -23.04
CA GLN A 170 10.70 -21.54 -23.01
C GLN A 170 10.26 -20.74 -21.78
N SER A 171 11.03 -19.73 -21.41
CA SER A 171 10.84 -18.98 -20.17
C SER A 171 10.97 -17.47 -20.37
N PHE A 172 10.22 -16.71 -19.58
CA PHE A 172 10.38 -15.26 -19.52
C PHE A 172 11.64 -14.87 -18.73
N ASN A 173 12.37 -13.89 -19.26
CA ASN A 173 13.49 -13.26 -18.58
C ASN A 173 12.98 -12.21 -17.61
N TYR A 174 12.80 -12.60 -16.34
CA TYR A 174 12.30 -11.72 -15.29
C TYR A 174 13.39 -10.92 -14.58
N ARG A 175 13.00 -9.76 -14.07
CA ARG A 175 13.63 -9.04 -12.96
C ARG A 175 12.60 -8.80 -11.86
N VAL A 176 13.05 -8.65 -10.63
CA VAL A 176 12.18 -8.33 -9.49
C VAL A 176 11.99 -6.82 -9.41
N ASN A 177 10.75 -6.37 -9.19
CA ASN A 177 10.43 -4.95 -8.99
C ASN A 177 10.66 -4.55 -7.53
N ASN A 178 10.71 -3.23 -7.29
CA ASN A 178 10.56 -2.68 -5.94
C ASN A 178 9.08 -2.79 -5.50
N ALA A 179 8.66 -3.99 -5.11
CA ALA A 179 7.30 -4.28 -4.68
C ALA A 179 7.14 -4.12 -3.15
N GLY A 180 5.95 -3.70 -2.72
CA GLY A 180 5.52 -3.64 -1.31
C GLY A 180 6.21 -2.61 -0.43
N ILE A 181 6.90 -1.63 -1.04
CA ILE A 181 7.14 -0.36 -0.37
C ILE A 181 5.80 0.36 -0.29
N VAL A 182 5.39 0.64 0.93
CA VAL A 182 4.14 1.36 1.19
C VAL A 182 4.30 2.82 0.80
N VAL A 183 3.32 3.35 0.07
CA VAL A 183 3.17 4.80 -0.15
C VAL A 183 2.01 5.27 0.73
N PRO A 184 2.29 5.92 1.88
CA PRO A 184 1.24 6.30 2.81
C PRO A 184 0.29 7.32 2.16
N SER A 185 -1.01 7.19 2.46
CA SER A 185 -2.06 8.06 1.92
C SER A 185 -3.06 8.47 3.00
N GLY A 186 -3.86 9.50 2.72
CA GLY A 186 -4.85 10.06 3.64
C GLY A 186 -4.60 11.53 3.93
N ASN A 187 -5.60 12.18 4.54
CA ASN A 187 -5.50 13.59 4.89
C ASN A 187 -4.81 13.74 6.25
N PRO A 188 -3.88 14.70 6.40
CA PRO A 188 -3.38 15.09 7.71
C PRO A 188 -4.52 15.67 8.56
N TYR A 189 -4.25 15.91 9.84
CA TYR A 189 -5.23 16.52 10.74
C TYR A 189 -5.82 17.83 10.17
N GLN A 190 -7.11 18.04 10.43
CA GLN A 190 -7.83 19.24 10.00
C GLN A 190 -8.68 19.78 11.14
N PHE A 191 -8.80 21.10 11.21
CA PHE A 191 -9.63 21.79 12.17
C PHE A 191 -10.84 22.41 11.47
N GLN A 192 -12.02 22.28 12.06
CA GLN A 192 -13.22 22.98 11.62
C GLN A 192 -13.89 23.64 12.82
N PHE A 193 -14.37 24.86 12.63
CA PHE A 193 -15.10 25.61 13.65
C PHE A 193 -16.52 25.90 13.18
N GLY A 194 -17.46 25.94 14.11
CA GLY A 194 -18.87 26.18 13.84
C GLY A 194 -19.51 27.09 14.86
N LEU A 195 -20.47 27.87 14.39
CA LEU A 195 -21.35 28.70 15.21
C LEU A 195 -22.80 28.40 14.81
N ARG A 196 -23.64 28.12 15.80
CA ARG A 196 -25.08 27.87 15.59
C ARG A 196 -25.90 28.69 16.55
N TYR A 197 -26.89 29.41 16.02
CA TYR A 197 -27.94 30.07 16.80
C TYR A 197 -29.22 29.22 16.78
N GLY A 198 -29.86 29.06 17.92
CA GLY A 198 -31.15 28.36 18.07
C GLY A 198 -32.17 29.25 18.77
N PHE A 199 -33.43 29.18 18.33
CA PHE A 199 -34.59 29.93 18.86
C PHE A 199 -35.40 29.12 19.87
#